data_AF-A0A4S0JR06-F1
#
_entry.id   AF-A0A4S0JR06-F1
#
_cell.length_a   1.000
_cell.length_b   1.000
_cell.length_c   1.000
_cell.angle_alpha   90.00
_cell.angle_beta   90.00
_cell.angle_gamma   90.00
#
_symmetry.space_group_name_H-M   'P 1'
#
loop_
_entity.id
_entity.type
_entity.pdbx_description
1 polymer ?
#
loop_
_entity_poly.entity_id
_entity_poly.type
_entity_poly.pdbx_seq_one_letter_code
_entity_poly.pdbx_strand_id
1 'polypeptide(L)'
;AYTPFWQLRSTYWWRSTFPANKDVHVSHRYKPSVGGTSSVSFFSEGQFQSPQYDTYKTRYCMDQTFDNAVRKAAKANPDGYPKYYENRIAYILTTGGNWATGTIGNFKLTIDKGSADNLVSFCGDNVRKVGPTTFETTAKDFYPEHDIDILLLV
;
A
#
# COMPACT_ATOMS: atom_id res chain seq x y z
N ALA A 1 -23.20 -7.09 14.29
CA ALA A 1 -22.17 -7.15 13.24
C ALA A 1 -22.05 -8.58 12.76
N TYR A 2 -22.18 -8.84 11.46
CA TYR A 2 -21.98 -10.18 10.89
C TYR A 2 -20.51 -10.33 10.54
N THR A 3 -19.75 -11.07 11.36
CA THR A 3 -18.36 -11.39 11.08
C THR A 3 -18.29 -12.88 10.69
N PRO A 4 -17.68 -13.24 9.56
CA PRO A 4 -17.56 -14.65 9.18
C PRO A 4 -16.77 -15.42 10.25
N PHE A 5 -17.29 -16.60 10.64
CA PHE A 5 -16.68 -17.48 11.65
C PHE A 5 -15.49 -18.31 11.14
N TRP A 6 -15.01 -18.03 9.93
CA TRP A 6 -13.94 -18.80 9.31
C TRP A 6 -12.94 -17.89 8.60
N GLN A 7 -11.69 -18.35 8.54
CA GLN A 7 -10.59 -17.71 7.83
C GLN A 7 -9.99 -18.72 6.85
N LEU A 8 -9.88 -18.33 5.57
CA LEU A 8 -9.10 -19.09 4.59
C LEU A 8 -7.64 -18.60 4.60
N ARG A 9 -6.71 -19.55 4.59
CA ARG A 9 -5.28 -19.30 4.36
C ARG A 9 -4.81 -20.25 3.27
N SER A 10 -4.18 -19.71 2.24
CA SER A 10 -3.66 -20.48 1.11
C SER A 10 -2.17 -20.19 0.95
N THR A 11 -1.38 -21.25 0.85
CA THR A 11 0.06 -21.17 0.62
C THR A 11 0.41 -21.97 -0.62
N TYR A 12 1.10 -21.33 -1.56
CA TYR A 12 1.67 -22.00 -2.73
C TYR A 12 3.11 -22.39 -2.41
N TRP A 13 3.50 -23.63 -2.70
CA TRP A 13 4.84 -24.13 -2.45
C TRP A 13 5.40 -24.84 -3.69
N TRP A 14 6.72 -24.82 -3.83
CA TRP A 14 7.45 -25.54 -4.88
C TRP A 14 8.83 -25.93 -4.36
N ARG A 15 9.47 -26.89 -5.02
CA ARG A 15 10.88 -27.25 -4.77
C ARG A 15 11.79 -26.34 -5.57
N SER A 16 12.81 -25.81 -4.92
CA SER A 16 13.86 -24.99 -5.54
C SER A 16 15.23 -25.63 -5.30
N THR A 17 16.08 -25.62 -6.32
CA THR A 17 17.48 -26.05 -6.21
C THR A 17 18.37 -24.82 -6.20
N PHE A 18 19.28 -24.74 -5.23
CA PHE A 18 20.27 -23.67 -5.10
C PHE A 18 21.66 -24.25 -5.39
N PRO A 19 22.19 -24.09 -6.61
CA PRO A 19 23.53 -24.54 -6.94
C PRO A 19 24.58 -23.78 -6.12
N ALA A 20 25.66 -24.46 -5.74
CA ALA A 20 26.74 -23.82 -4.99
C ALA A 20 27.31 -22.61 -5.76
N ASN A 21 27.46 -21.49 -5.05
CA ASN A 21 28.05 -20.24 -5.55
C ASN A 21 27.38 -19.66 -6.81
N LYS A 22 26.08 -19.89 -6.99
CA LYS A 22 25.30 -19.30 -8.09
C LYS A 22 24.08 -18.55 -7.58
N ASP A 23 23.79 -17.44 -8.24
CA ASP A 23 22.57 -16.68 -7.99
C ASP A 23 21.35 -17.44 -8.52
N VAL A 24 20.26 -17.37 -7.77
CA VAL A 24 18.94 -17.89 -8.16
C VAL A 24 17.96 -16.72 -8.19
N HIS A 25 17.33 -16.50 -9.34
CA HIS A 25 16.32 -15.45 -9.51
C HIS A 25 14.92 -16.02 -9.32
N VAL A 26 14.14 -15.39 -8.46
CA VAL A 26 12.73 -15.74 -8.21
C VAL A 26 11.85 -14.56 -8.63
N SER A 27 10.78 -14.85 -9.37
CA SER A 27 9.80 -13.84 -9.79
C SER A 27 8.38 -14.34 -9.53
N HIS A 28 7.57 -13.48 -8.91
CA HIS A 28 6.15 -13.73 -8.69
C HIS A 28 5.32 -12.69 -9.44
N ARG A 29 4.29 -13.17 -10.15
CA ARG A 29 3.25 -12.33 -10.76
C ARG A 29 1.90 -12.95 -10.44
N TYR A 30 1.02 -12.17 -9.82
CA TYR A 30 -0.33 -12.59 -9.47
C TYR A 30 -1.25 -11.37 -9.35
N LYS A 31 -2.55 -11.62 -9.38
CA LYS A 31 -3.57 -10.62 -9.03
C LYS A 31 -3.90 -10.76 -7.54
N PRO A 32 -3.58 -9.77 -6.69
CA PRO A 32 -3.85 -9.87 -5.26
C PRO A 32 -5.35 -9.72 -4.97
N SER A 33 -5.76 -10.15 -3.78
CA SER A 33 -7.01 -9.69 -3.20
C SER A 33 -6.86 -8.22 -2.81
N VAL A 34 -7.89 -7.41 -3.07
CA VAL A 34 -7.90 -5.97 -2.76
C VAL A 34 -9.03 -5.73 -1.77
N GLY A 35 -8.69 -5.21 -0.59
CA GLY A 35 -9.71 -4.76 0.36
C GLY A 35 -10.33 -3.47 -0.14
N GLY A 36 -11.62 -3.25 0.09
CA GLY A 36 -12.24 -2.00 -0.33
C GLY A 36 -13.39 -1.51 0.54
N THR A 37 -13.71 -0.24 0.39
CA THR A 37 -14.89 0.43 0.97
C THR A 37 -15.54 1.29 -0.10
N SER A 38 -16.88 1.33 -0.11
CA SER A 38 -17.65 2.09 -1.10
C SER A 38 -17.61 3.62 -0.92
N SER A 39 -16.80 4.13 0.03
CA SER A 39 -16.63 5.55 0.32
C SER A 39 -15.30 5.80 1.02
N VAL A 40 -14.89 7.07 1.10
CA VAL A 40 -13.78 7.52 1.96
C VAL A 40 -14.27 7.55 3.41
N SER A 41 -13.98 6.47 4.13
CA SER A 41 -14.50 6.17 5.48
C SER A 41 -14.00 7.11 6.58
N PHE A 42 -12.91 7.83 6.32
CA PHE A 42 -12.27 8.75 7.27
C PHE A 42 -12.60 10.23 7.01
N PHE A 43 -13.54 10.52 6.09
CA PHE A 43 -13.91 11.90 5.73
C PHE A 43 -15.43 12.08 5.62
N SER A 44 -15.99 12.99 6.41
CA SER A 44 -17.42 13.36 6.36
C SER A 44 -17.63 14.80 6.79
N GLU A 45 -18.71 15.42 6.30
CA GLU A 45 -19.10 16.79 6.68
C GLU A 45 -17.95 17.81 6.45
N GLY A 46 -17.15 17.59 5.41
CA GLY A 46 -16.00 18.46 5.07
C GLY A 46 -14.79 18.32 6.00
N GLN A 47 -14.80 17.37 6.93
CA GLN A 47 -13.74 17.18 7.92
C GLN A 47 -13.23 15.74 7.97
N PHE A 48 -11.98 15.58 8.41
CA PHE A 48 -11.41 14.28 8.75
C PHE A 48 -11.93 13.81 10.10
N GLN A 49 -12.32 12.54 10.19
CA GLN A 49 -13.03 11.98 11.34
C GLN A 49 -12.12 11.07 12.16
N SER A 50 -11.78 11.49 13.38
CA SER A 50 -11.07 10.67 14.35
C SER A 50 -12.03 9.69 15.07
N PRO A 51 -11.58 8.48 15.46
CA PRO A 51 -10.19 7.99 15.41
C PRO A 51 -9.80 7.30 14.09
N GLN A 52 -10.74 7.16 13.16
CA GLN A 52 -10.52 6.45 11.89
C GLN A 52 -9.42 7.10 11.06
N TYR A 53 -9.48 8.43 10.92
CA TYR A 53 -8.46 9.21 10.21
C TYR A 53 -7.07 9.03 10.81
N ASP A 54 -6.92 9.08 12.14
CA ASP A 54 -5.62 8.93 12.79
C ASP A 54 -5.02 7.54 12.55
N THR A 55 -5.87 6.52 12.54
CA THR A 55 -5.49 5.14 12.22
C THR A 55 -5.00 5.03 10.77
N TYR A 56 -5.75 5.60 9.82
CA TYR A 56 -5.39 5.60 8.40
C TYR A 56 -4.12 6.40 8.14
N LYS A 57 -4.01 7.59 8.75
CA LYS A 57 -2.86 8.47 8.62
C LYS A 57 -1.58 7.78 9.05
N THR A 58 -1.62 7.10 10.19
CA THR A 58 -0.47 6.36 10.70
C THR A 58 -0.15 5.16 9.82
N ARG A 59 -1.16 4.36 9.45
CA ARG A 59 -0.95 3.13 8.68
C ARG A 59 -0.47 3.35 7.25
N TYR A 60 -1.00 4.37 6.58
CA TYR A 60 -0.72 4.65 5.17
C TYR A 60 0.22 5.85 4.97
N CYS A 61 0.78 6.39 6.06
CA CYS A 61 1.61 7.59 6.06
C CYS A 61 0.97 8.75 5.27
N MET A 62 -0.32 9.04 5.53
CA MET A 62 -1.03 10.12 4.83
C MET A 62 -0.42 11.47 5.19
N ASP A 63 0.04 12.18 4.16
CA ASP A 63 0.65 13.49 4.29
C ASP A 63 -0.37 14.61 4.02
N GLN A 64 0.08 15.84 4.21
CA GLN A 64 -0.75 17.01 3.96
C GLN A 64 -1.15 17.15 2.49
N THR A 65 -0.32 16.65 1.55
CA THR A 65 -0.61 16.66 0.11
C THR A 65 -1.82 15.78 -0.20
N PHE A 66 -1.83 14.56 0.33
CA PHE A 66 -2.94 13.63 0.22
C PHE A 66 -4.21 14.19 0.86
N ASP A 67 -4.10 14.73 2.07
CA ASP A 67 -5.23 15.34 2.78
C ASP A 67 -5.86 16.50 2.00
N ASN A 68 -5.02 17.37 1.42
CA ASN A 68 -5.48 18.47 0.59
C ASN A 68 -6.18 17.98 -0.68
N ALA A 69 -5.70 16.88 -1.28
CA ALA A 69 -6.35 16.29 -2.44
C ALA A 69 -7.73 15.70 -2.10
N VAL A 70 -7.89 15.07 -0.94
CA VAL A 70 -9.20 14.60 -0.44
C VAL A 70 -10.15 15.78 -0.23
N ARG A 71 -9.71 16.85 0.45
CA ARG A 71 -10.52 18.07 0.66
C ARG A 71 -10.92 18.73 -0.66
N LYS A 72 -10.02 18.77 -1.65
CA LYS A 72 -10.30 19.31 -2.98
C LYS A 72 -11.38 18.49 -3.69
N ALA A 73 -11.27 17.16 -3.65
CA ALA A 73 -12.25 16.27 -4.25
C ALA A 73 -13.63 16.40 -3.59
N ALA A 74 -13.68 16.54 -2.26
CA ALA A 74 -14.91 16.79 -1.52
C ALA A 74 -15.59 18.09 -1.92
N LYS A 75 -14.83 19.19 -2.04
CA LYS A 75 -15.35 20.50 -2.47
C LYS A 75 -15.88 20.52 -3.90
N ALA A 76 -15.34 19.65 -4.77
CA ALA A 76 -15.80 19.53 -6.15
C ALA A 76 -17.12 18.74 -6.28
N ASN A 77 -17.59 18.10 -5.20
CA ASN A 77 -18.85 17.38 -5.17
C ASN A 77 -19.93 18.19 -4.43
N PRO A 78 -21.11 18.45 -5.02
CA PRO A 78 -22.23 19.11 -4.35
C PRO A 78 -22.64 18.46 -3.01
N ASP A 79 -22.48 17.15 -2.88
CA ASP A 79 -22.83 16.42 -1.65
C ASP A 79 -21.79 16.59 -0.53
N GLY A 80 -20.66 17.27 -0.80
CA GLY A 80 -19.59 17.50 0.19
C GLY A 80 -18.71 16.28 0.50
N TYR A 81 -18.90 15.16 -0.21
CA TYR A 81 -18.10 13.94 -0.08
C TYR A 81 -17.16 13.75 -1.27
N PRO A 82 -15.91 13.30 -1.06
CA PRO A 82 -15.03 12.95 -2.17
C PRO A 82 -15.61 11.72 -2.90
N LYS A 83 -15.78 11.81 -4.23
CA LYS A 83 -16.27 10.71 -5.08
C LYS A 83 -15.15 9.69 -5.34
N TYR A 84 -14.68 9.06 -4.29
CA TYR A 84 -13.71 7.96 -4.35
C TYR A 84 -14.20 6.73 -3.61
N TYR A 85 -13.69 5.60 -4.06
CA TYR A 85 -13.73 4.33 -3.35
C TYR A 85 -12.37 4.04 -2.76
N GLU A 86 -12.34 3.42 -1.57
CA GLU A 86 -11.09 2.98 -0.97
C GLU A 86 -10.69 1.62 -1.55
N ASN A 87 -9.45 1.51 -2.00
CA ASN A 87 -8.78 0.25 -2.27
C ASN A 87 -7.55 0.14 -1.36
N ARG A 88 -7.42 -0.98 -0.64
CA ARG A 88 -6.36 -1.26 0.31
C ARG A 88 -5.59 -2.50 -0.13
N ILE A 89 -4.30 -2.36 -0.34
CA ILE A 89 -3.39 -3.45 -0.70
C ILE A 89 -2.34 -3.56 0.40
N ALA A 90 -2.09 -4.78 0.87
CA ALA A 90 -1.04 -5.08 1.83
C ALA A 90 -0.05 -6.08 1.21
N TYR A 91 1.24 -5.90 1.49
CA TYR A 91 2.30 -6.81 1.07
C TYR A 91 3.21 -7.14 2.25
N ILE A 92 3.27 -8.41 2.60
CA ILE A 92 4.12 -8.90 3.69
C ILE A 92 5.58 -8.83 3.24
N LEU A 93 6.38 -8.06 3.98
CA LEU A 93 7.80 -7.86 3.70
C LEU A 93 8.68 -8.22 4.89
N THR A 94 8.16 -8.10 6.11
CA THR A 94 8.89 -8.37 7.37
C THR A 94 9.47 -9.79 7.44
N THR A 95 8.83 -10.78 6.81
CA THR A 95 9.36 -12.15 6.72
C THR A 95 10.70 -12.23 5.97
N GLY A 96 11.02 -11.22 5.15
CA GLY A 96 12.31 -11.03 4.51
C GLY A 96 13.47 -10.85 5.51
N GLY A 97 13.18 -10.40 6.74
CA GLY A 97 14.19 -10.30 7.80
C GLY A 97 14.73 -11.65 8.29
N ASN A 98 14.08 -12.77 7.94
CA ASN A 98 14.52 -14.12 8.33
C ASN A 98 15.55 -14.74 7.36
N TRP A 99 15.94 -14.02 6.31
CA TRP A 99 16.95 -14.50 5.36
C TRP A 99 18.34 -14.44 6.02
N ALA A 100 19.29 -15.23 5.52
CA ALA A 100 20.57 -15.49 6.20
C ALA A 100 21.37 -14.24 6.61
N THR A 101 21.22 -13.14 5.87
CA THR A 101 21.91 -11.86 6.11
C THR A 101 21.15 -10.88 7.00
N GLY A 102 19.91 -11.20 7.39
CA GLY A 102 19.01 -10.31 8.14
C GLY A 102 18.40 -9.16 7.31
N THR A 103 19.08 -8.69 6.26
CA THR A 103 18.55 -7.69 5.30
C THR A 103 18.12 -8.34 3.98
N ILE A 104 17.28 -7.64 3.20
CA ILE A 104 16.94 -8.02 1.83
C ILE A 104 17.80 -7.31 0.77
N GLY A 105 18.90 -6.68 1.20
CA GLY A 105 19.87 -6.02 0.33
C GLY A 105 19.27 -4.83 -0.42
N ASN A 106 19.38 -4.83 -1.75
CA ASN A 106 18.88 -3.76 -2.60
C ASN A 106 17.36 -3.91 -2.80
N PHE A 107 16.60 -2.97 -2.27
CA PHE A 107 15.15 -2.95 -2.37
C PHE A 107 14.68 -1.84 -3.32
N LYS A 108 13.74 -2.17 -4.20
CA LYS A 108 13.04 -1.22 -5.06
C LYS A 108 11.55 -1.49 -5.00
N LEU A 109 10.78 -0.47 -4.64
CA LEU A 109 9.33 -0.49 -4.67
C LEU A 109 8.84 0.50 -5.72
N THR A 110 8.01 0.02 -6.64
CA THR A 110 7.32 0.84 -7.62
C THR A 110 5.83 0.63 -7.45
N ILE A 111 5.08 1.72 -7.23
CA ILE A 111 3.63 1.71 -7.12
C ILE A 111 3.04 2.52 -8.26
N ASP A 112 2.12 1.91 -8.99
CA ASP A 112 1.32 2.58 -10.01
C ASP A 112 -0.12 2.73 -9.51
N LYS A 113 -0.60 3.97 -9.42
CA LYS A 113 -1.98 4.25 -9.00
C LYS A 113 -3.02 4.09 -10.11
N GLY A 114 -2.60 3.68 -11.31
CA GLY A 114 -3.47 3.31 -12.43
C GLY A 114 -4.01 4.48 -13.25
N SER A 115 -4.55 5.52 -12.61
CA SER A 115 -5.06 6.74 -13.26
C SER A 115 -4.44 7.99 -12.65
N ALA A 116 -4.26 9.06 -13.43
CA ALA A 116 -3.79 10.36 -12.94
C ALA A 116 -4.75 11.01 -11.93
N ASP A 117 -6.03 10.61 -11.94
CA ASP A 117 -7.07 11.13 -11.05
C ASP A 117 -7.10 10.44 -9.69
N ASN A 118 -6.57 9.21 -9.60
CA ASN A 118 -6.54 8.45 -8.34
C ASN A 118 -5.61 9.11 -7.31
N LEU A 119 -5.84 8.89 -6.02
CA LEU A 119 -4.89 9.24 -4.97
C LEU A 119 -4.19 7.98 -4.46
N VAL A 120 -2.94 8.13 -4.00
CA VAL A 120 -2.16 7.03 -3.42
C VAL A 120 -1.44 7.52 -2.17
N SER A 121 -1.45 6.71 -1.12
CA SER A 121 -0.68 6.92 0.11
C SER A 121 -0.09 5.59 0.58
N PHE A 122 1.19 5.61 0.94
CA PHE A 122 1.92 4.47 1.49
C PHE A 122 3.15 4.98 2.24
N CYS A 123 3.63 4.19 3.19
CA CYS A 123 4.86 4.50 3.91
C CYS A 123 6.09 4.16 3.06
N GLY A 124 7.02 5.09 2.97
CA GLY A 124 8.30 4.89 2.30
C GLY A 124 9.17 6.13 2.38
N ASP A 125 10.49 5.92 2.43
CA ASP A 125 11.45 7.01 2.47
C ASP A 125 11.79 7.49 1.06
N ASN A 126 11.99 8.80 0.90
CA ASN A 126 12.44 9.41 -0.37
C ASN A 126 11.60 8.99 -1.59
N VAL A 127 10.27 8.87 -1.42
CA VAL A 127 9.36 8.50 -2.50
C VAL A 127 9.39 9.57 -3.60
N ARG A 128 9.62 9.11 -4.83
CA ARG A 128 9.75 9.96 -6.02
C ARG A 128 8.63 9.65 -6.99
N LYS A 129 7.98 10.68 -7.53
CA LYS A 129 7.09 10.49 -8.68
C LYS A 129 7.95 10.33 -9.94
N VAL A 130 7.87 9.17 -10.58
CA VAL A 130 8.69 8.81 -11.76
C VAL A 130 7.88 8.74 -13.05
N GLY A 131 6.56 8.92 -12.96
CA GLY A 131 5.66 9.00 -14.11
C GLY A 131 4.33 9.65 -13.74
N PRO A 132 3.37 9.77 -14.67
CA PRO A 132 2.07 10.39 -14.39
C PRO A 132 1.31 9.71 -13.23
N THR A 133 1.44 8.40 -13.12
CA THR A 133 0.76 7.54 -12.13
C THR A 133 1.72 6.75 -11.23
N THR A 134 3.03 6.81 -11.50
CA THR A 134 4.01 5.91 -10.91
C THR A 134 4.90 6.61 -9.88
N PHE A 135 5.08 5.94 -8.74
CA PHE A 135 5.90 6.36 -7.62
C PHE A 135 6.94 5.28 -7.32
N GLU A 136 8.16 5.70 -6.99
CA GLU A 136 9.27 4.80 -6.75
C GLU A 136 10.03 5.19 -5.48
N THR A 137 10.45 4.19 -4.72
CA THR A 137 11.49 4.31 -3.71
C THR A 137 12.50 3.18 -3.84
N THR A 138 13.73 3.46 -3.41
CA THR A 138 14.88 2.55 -3.48
C THR A 138 15.66 2.64 -2.19
N ALA A 139 16.09 1.49 -1.66
CA ALA A 139 16.95 1.40 -0.48
C ALA A 139 18.07 0.39 -0.72
N LYS A 140 19.19 0.59 -0.03
CA LYS A 140 20.31 -0.36 0.04
C LYS A 140 20.37 -0.93 1.45
N ASP A 141 20.85 -2.16 1.57
CA ASP A 141 20.95 -2.88 2.85
C ASP A 141 19.64 -2.85 3.65
N PHE A 142 18.52 -2.95 2.94
CA PHE A 142 17.20 -2.68 3.49
C PHE A 142 16.78 -3.76 4.48
N TYR A 143 16.47 -3.34 5.71
CA TYR A 143 15.88 -4.18 6.73
C TYR A 143 14.36 -3.96 6.73
N PRO A 144 13.54 -5.00 6.49
CA PRO A 144 12.09 -4.83 6.41
C PRO A 144 11.45 -4.76 7.81
N GLU A 145 11.49 -3.58 8.42
CA GLU A 145 10.90 -3.33 9.76
C GLU A 145 9.37 -3.42 9.77
N HIS A 146 8.75 -3.08 8.63
CA HIS A 146 7.31 -3.04 8.46
C HIS A 146 6.88 -3.69 7.13
N ASP A 147 5.66 -4.21 7.12
CA ASP A 147 4.98 -4.61 5.90
C ASP A 147 4.57 -3.36 5.11
N ILE A 148 4.28 -3.54 3.82
CA ILE A 148 3.85 -2.43 2.96
C ILE A 148 2.33 -2.37 2.96
N ASP A 149 1.79 -1.23 3.39
CA ASP A 149 0.38 -0.90 3.32
C ASP A 149 0.17 0.24 2.29
N ILE A 150 -0.72 0.01 1.32
CA ILE A 150 -1.01 0.95 0.25
C ILE A 150 -2.51 1.27 0.29
N LEU A 151 -2.82 2.57 0.39
CA LEU A 151 -4.15 3.12 0.20
C LEU A 151 -4.24 3.77 -1.18
N LEU A 152 -5.24 3.36 -1.93
CA LEU A 152 -5.64 3.98 -3.18
C LEU A 152 -7.06 4.54 -3.01
N LEU A 153 -7.25 5.79 -3.43
CA LEU A 153 -8.58 6.37 -3.61
C LEU A 153 -8.83 6.44 -5.12
N VAL A 154 -9.82 5.68 -5.59
CA VAL A 154 -10.10 5.44 -7.02
C VAL A 154 -11.51 5.87 -7.41
#